data_AF-A0A5B9CKL1-F1
#
_entry.id   AF-A0A5B9CKL1-F1
#
_cell.length_a   1.000
_cell.length_b   1.000
_cell.length_c   1.000
_cell.angle_alpha   90.00
_cell.angle_beta   90.00
_cell.angle_gamma   90.00
#
_symmetry.space_group_name_H-M   'P 1'
#
loop_
_entity.id
_entity.type
_entity.pdbx_description
1 polymer ?
#
loop_
_entity_poly.entity_id
_entity_poly.type
_entity_poly.pdbx_seq_one_letter_code
_entity_poly.pdbx_strand_id
1 'polypeptide(L)'
;TGVSGYHEQLTIHGKDHERVFTISLWDCNRKFRVKIIGIDIPVLPKNADLTVFVEANIQHGQQLLSQRRTTAKPFTEEILWNVWLEFDIKIKDLPKGALLTLQIYCGKAPAPSTKANLYSHDSPSTDPKYKTQLLYYVNILLIDHRSLLRTGDYVLHMWKIPGKGEEQGSINA
;
A
#
# COMPACT_ATOMS: atom_id res chain seq x y z
N THR A 1 24.85 8.81 2.07
CA THR A 1 24.31 7.96 0.98
C THR A 1 24.81 6.54 1.21
N GLY A 2 23.90 5.57 1.35
CA GLY A 2 24.27 4.19 1.75
C GLY A 2 25.12 3.47 0.69
N VAL A 3 25.98 2.56 1.16
CA VAL A 3 26.84 1.70 0.34
C VAL A 3 26.22 0.31 0.30
N SER A 4 26.07 -0.29 -0.89
CA SER A 4 25.66 -1.70 -1.01
C SER A 4 26.86 -2.62 -0.82
N GLY A 5 26.65 -3.79 -0.26
CA GLY A 5 27.69 -4.80 -0.02
C GLY A 5 27.09 -6.17 0.22
N TYR A 6 27.95 -7.18 0.40
CA TYR A 6 27.52 -8.53 0.74
C TYR A 6 27.07 -8.60 2.21
N HIS A 7 26.29 -9.63 2.55
CA HIS A 7 25.75 -9.78 3.90
C HIS A 7 26.85 -9.85 4.97
N GLU A 8 27.93 -10.58 4.70
CA GLU A 8 29.07 -10.75 5.60
C GLU A 8 29.75 -9.39 5.90
N GLN A 9 29.70 -8.47 4.94
CA GLN A 9 30.25 -7.12 5.08
C GLN A 9 29.29 -6.17 5.82
N LEU A 10 27.99 -6.43 5.78
CA LEU A 10 26.95 -5.53 6.30
C LEU A 10 26.23 -6.06 7.53
N THR A 11 26.57 -7.26 8.00
CA THR A 11 25.91 -7.83 9.18
C THR A 11 26.19 -6.99 10.43
N ILE A 12 25.18 -6.85 11.28
CA ILE A 12 25.31 -6.16 12.58
C ILE A 12 25.98 -7.04 13.64
N HIS A 13 25.95 -8.36 13.45
CA HIS A 13 26.44 -9.30 14.44
C HIS A 13 27.95 -9.15 14.64
N GLY A 14 28.36 -8.91 15.90
CA GLY A 14 29.77 -8.77 16.26
C GLY A 14 30.43 -7.45 15.82
N LYS A 15 29.65 -6.44 15.37
CA LYS A 15 30.16 -5.12 15.00
C LYS A 15 29.83 -4.06 16.04
N ASP A 16 30.70 -3.05 16.13
CA ASP A 16 30.45 -1.84 16.91
C ASP A 16 29.33 -1.02 16.24
N HIS A 17 28.16 -0.99 16.89
CA HIS A 17 26.95 -0.37 16.35
C HIS A 17 27.07 1.14 16.14
N GLU A 18 28.01 1.84 16.80
CA GLU A 18 28.20 3.29 16.62
C GLU A 18 28.83 3.65 15.27
N ARG A 19 29.43 2.67 14.57
CA ARG A 19 30.13 2.87 13.28
C ARG A 19 29.37 2.32 12.07
N VAL A 20 28.17 1.78 12.27
CA VAL A 20 27.41 1.11 11.22
C VAL A 20 26.42 2.06 10.56
N PHE A 21 26.74 2.51 9.34
CA PHE A 21 25.88 3.40 8.55
C PHE A 21 24.94 2.65 7.58
N THR A 22 25.13 1.34 7.41
CA THR A 22 24.30 0.48 6.56
C THR A 22 24.32 -0.93 7.12
N ILE A 23 23.15 -1.55 7.20
CA ILE A 23 22.97 -2.91 7.74
C ILE A 23 22.39 -3.83 6.68
N SER A 24 22.70 -5.12 6.76
CA SER A 24 22.08 -6.12 5.89
C SER A 24 20.57 -6.23 6.17
N LEU A 25 19.76 -6.29 5.11
CA LEU A 25 18.32 -6.54 5.25
C LEU A 25 18.02 -7.90 5.90
N TRP A 26 18.92 -8.88 5.75
CA TRP A 26 18.74 -10.21 6.37
C TRP A 26 18.77 -10.20 7.89
N ASP A 27 19.40 -9.19 8.49
CA ASP A 27 19.41 -9.01 9.95
C ASP A 27 18.14 -8.31 10.46
N CYS A 28 17.32 -7.75 9.56
CA CYS A 28 16.11 -7.01 9.93
C CYS A 28 14.92 -7.95 10.21
N ASN A 29 14.86 -8.50 11.42
CA ASN A 29 13.78 -9.40 11.87
C ASN A 29 12.45 -8.68 12.25
N ARG A 30 12.25 -7.43 11.80
CA ARG A 30 11.03 -6.65 12.05
C ARG A 30 10.04 -6.81 10.90
N LYS A 31 8.74 -6.71 11.20
CA LYS A 31 7.70 -6.63 10.17
C LYS A 31 7.84 -5.33 9.37
N PHE A 32 7.65 -5.42 8.06
CA PHE A 32 7.63 -4.24 7.20
C PHE A 32 6.36 -3.43 7.47
N ARG A 33 6.49 -2.09 7.48
CA ARG A 33 5.36 -1.19 7.70
C ARG A 33 5.50 0.08 6.88
N VAL A 34 4.37 0.62 6.45
CA VAL A 34 4.29 1.94 5.80
C VAL A 34 3.28 2.80 6.52
N LYS A 35 3.46 4.12 6.47
CA LYS A 35 2.49 5.06 7.03
C LYS A 35 1.70 5.68 5.91
N ILE A 36 0.39 5.51 5.92
CA ILE A 36 -0.52 6.20 4.99
C ILE A 36 -0.91 7.52 5.65
N ILE A 37 -0.35 8.62 5.16
CA ILE A 37 -0.64 9.97 5.66
C ILE A 37 -2.03 10.40 5.20
N GLY A 38 -2.24 10.46 3.88
CA GLY A 38 -3.48 10.88 3.27
C GLY A 38 -3.44 10.81 1.76
N ILE A 39 -4.51 11.29 1.13
CA ILE A 39 -4.63 11.49 -0.32
C ILE A 39 -5.27 12.85 -0.59
N ASP A 40 -4.86 13.45 -1.71
CA ASP A 40 -5.46 14.65 -2.30
C ASP A 40 -6.08 14.28 -3.65
N ILE A 41 -7.36 14.59 -3.81
CA ILE A 41 -8.17 14.21 -4.96
C ILE A 41 -8.70 15.49 -5.62
N PRO A 42 -8.16 15.87 -6.79
CA PRO A 42 -8.47 17.17 -7.40
C PRO A 42 -9.88 17.25 -8.00
N VAL A 43 -10.51 16.12 -8.31
CA VAL A 43 -11.86 16.06 -8.89
C VAL A 43 -12.65 14.98 -8.20
N LEU A 44 -13.66 15.38 -7.43
CA LEU A 44 -14.55 14.45 -6.75
C LEU A 44 -15.59 13.82 -7.68
N PRO A 45 -15.98 12.57 -7.44
CA PRO A 45 -17.17 12.01 -8.08
C PRO A 45 -18.40 12.85 -7.76
N LYS A 46 -19.35 12.92 -8.70
CA LYS A 46 -20.62 13.64 -8.51
C LYS A 46 -21.53 13.06 -7.40
N ASN A 47 -21.18 11.89 -6.84
CA ASN A 47 -21.98 11.20 -5.84
C ASN A 47 -21.41 11.45 -4.44
N ALA A 48 -22.19 12.11 -3.59
CA ALA A 48 -21.78 12.55 -2.26
C ALA A 48 -21.71 11.42 -1.20
N ASP A 49 -22.34 10.26 -1.45
CA ASP A 49 -22.45 9.17 -0.46
C ASP A 49 -21.41 8.06 -0.64
N LEU A 50 -20.24 8.43 -1.16
CA LEU A 50 -19.14 7.50 -1.37
C LEU A 50 -18.17 7.51 -0.19
N THR A 51 -17.68 6.33 0.13
CA THR A 51 -16.55 6.11 1.02
C THR A 51 -15.37 5.61 0.22
N VAL A 52 -14.17 5.85 0.74
CA VAL A 52 -12.91 5.50 0.11
C VAL A 52 -11.95 4.94 1.15
N PHE A 53 -11.12 3.99 0.73
CA PHE A 53 -10.02 3.46 1.52
C PHE A 53 -8.80 3.20 0.63
N VAL A 54 -7.64 3.11 1.25
CA VAL A 54 -6.39 2.71 0.60
C VAL A 54 -6.14 1.24 0.91
N GLU A 55 -5.96 0.45 -0.12
CA GLU A 55 -5.39 -0.89 -0.02
C GLU A 55 -3.91 -0.83 -0.42
N ALA A 56 -3.08 -1.47 0.39
CA ALA A 56 -1.65 -1.57 0.19
C ALA A 56 -1.27 -3.05 0.09
N ASN A 57 -0.63 -3.40 -1.02
CA ASN A 57 -0.28 -4.76 -1.40
C ASN A 57 1.24 -4.85 -1.58
N ILE A 58 1.87 -5.86 -0.98
CA ILE A 58 3.26 -6.23 -1.29
C ILE A 58 3.18 -7.39 -2.26
N GLN A 59 3.73 -7.18 -3.46
CA GLN A 59 3.65 -8.13 -4.57
C GLN A 59 5.04 -8.44 -5.11
N HIS A 60 5.22 -9.65 -5.63
CA HIS A 60 6.42 -10.05 -6.36
C HIS A 60 6.00 -10.82 -7.62
N GLY A 61 6.21 -10.21 -8.79
CA GLY A 61 5.55 -10.65 -10.02
C GLY A 61 4.03 -10.63 -9.84
N GLN A 62 3.37 -11.77 -10.11
CA GLN A 62 1.91 -11.92 -9.96
C GLN A 62 1.48 -12.36 -8.56
N GLN A 63 2.42 -12.65 -7.65
CA GLN A 63 2.11 -13.17 -6.33
C GLN A 63 1.90 -12.05 -5.33
N LEU A 64 0.77 -12.11 -4.59
CA LEU A 64 0.55 -11.29 -3.40
C LEU A 64 1.28 -11.92 -2.21
N LEU A 65 2.18 -11.16 -1.58
CA LEU A 65 2.94 -11.59 -0.42
C LEU A 65 2.30 -11.16 0.90
N SER A 66 1.77 -9.94 0.96
CA SER A 66 1.00 -9.44 2.12
C SER A 66 0.12 -8.26 1.71
N GLN A 67 -1.04 -8.13 2.37
CA GLN A 67 -2.03 -7.08 2.10
C GLN A 67 -2.48 -6.41 3.40
N ARG A 68 -2.71 -5.10 3.34
CA ARG A 68 -3.34 -4.30 4.40
C ARG A 68 -4.22 -3.22 3.79
N ARG A 69 -5.19 -2.73 4.56
CA ARG A 69 -6.04 -1.60 4.14
C ARG A 69 -6.27 -0.63 5.28
N THR A 70 -6.54 0.62 4.94
CA THR A 70 -7.02 1.63 5.88
C THR A 70 -8.51 1.43 6.19
N THR A 71 -9.02 2.12 7.20
CA THR A 71 -10.47 2.24 7.43
C THR A 71 -11.11 3.08 6.33
N ALA A 72 -12.34 2.77 5.93
CA ALA A 72 -13.07 3.62 4.99
C ALA A 72 -13.38 5.00 5.61
N LYS A 73 -13.26 6.06 4.81
CA LYS A 73 -13.61 7.45 5.16
C LYS A 73 -14.50 8.06 4.08
N PRO A 74 -15.27 9.13 4.37
CA PRO A 74 -16.00 9.87 3.35
C PRO A 74 -15.08 10.33 2.22
N PHE A 75 -15.58 10.32 0.99
CA PHE A 75 -14.80 10.69 -0.17
C PHE A 75 -14.81 12.21 -0.39
N THR A 76 -13.84 12.89 0.21
CA THR A 76 -13.60 14.35 0.13
C THR A 76 -12.32 14.68 -0.65
N GLU A 77 -12.08 15.97 -0.92
CA GLU A 77 -10.90 16.44 -1.69
C GLU A 77 -9.59 16.07 -0.98
N GLU A 78 -9.52 16.30 0.33
CA GLU A 78 -8.41 15.87 1.18
C GLU A 78 -8.91 14.81 2.17
N ILE A 79 -8.18 13.71 2.30
CA ILE A 79 -8.50 12.64 3.25
C ILE A 79 -7.22 12.19 3.97
N LEU A 80 -7.20 12.36 5.29
CA LEU A 80 -6.06 11.98 6.12
C LEU A 80 -6.35 10.72 6.92
N TRP A 81 -5.48 9.71 6.86
CA TRP A 81 -5.53 8.55 7.77
C TRP A 81 -4.50 8.61 8.88
N ASN A 82 -3.29 9.09 8.57
CA ASN A 82 -2.16 9.15 9.49
C ASN A 82 -1.89 7.82 10.25
N VAL A 83 -2.04 6.68 9.55
CA VAL A 83 -2.03 5.34 10.15
C VAL A 83 -0.86 4.50 9.65
N TRP A 84 -0.28 3.70 10.54
CA TRP A 84 0.70 2.67 10.18
C TRP A 84 -0.01 1.40 9.71
N LEU A 85 0.31 0.94 8.51
CA LEU A 85 -0.04 -0.39 8.02
C LEU A 85 1.18 -1.30 8.19
N GLU A 86 1.11 -2.20 9.17
CA GLU A 86 2.13 -3.24 9.40
C GLU A 86 1.71 -4.53 8.68
N PHE A 87 2.58 -5.00 7.78
CA PHE A 87 2.35 -6.15 6.92
C PHE A 87 2.80 -7.44 7.60
N ASP A 88 2.20 -8.56 7.21
CA ASP A 88 2.61 -9.87 7.71
C ASP A 88 3.79 -10.46 6.91
N ILE A 89 4.84 -9.64 6.75
CA ILE A 89 6.10 -10.03 6.12
C ILE A 89 7.23 -9.30 6.84
N LYS A 90 8.31 -10.02 7.13
CA LYS A 90 9.49 -9.40 7.74
C LYS A 90 10.33 -8.72 6.67
N ILE A 91 11.07 -7.68 7.06
CA ILE A 91 11.96 -6.95 6.15
C ILE A 91 12.98 -7.90 5.51
N LYS A 92 13.54 -8.84 6.29
CA LYS A 92 14.48 -9.84 5.80
C LYS A 92 13.92 -10.81 4.75
N ASP A 93 12.59 -10.95 4.69
CA ASP A 93 11.89 -11.86 3.78
C ASP A 93 11.39 -11.15 2.51
N LEU A 94 11.68 -9.85 2.35
CA LEU A 94 11.34 -9.09 1.14
C LEU A 94 12.24 -9.49 -0.04
N PRO A 95 11.70 -10.03 -1.14
CA PRO A 95 12.50 -10.35 -2.31
C PRO A 95 12.92 -9.07 -3.06
N LYS A 96 14.09 -9.13 -3.71
CA LYS A 96 14.49 -8.09 -4.68
C LYS A 96 13.46 -8.06 -5.82
N GLY A 97 12.95 -6.86 -6.13
CA GLY A 97 11.86 -6.70 -7.09
C GLY A 97 10.46 -6.69 -6.47
N ALA A 98 10.33 -6.83 -5.14
CA ALA A 98 9.07 -6.62 -4.46
C ALA A 98 8.52 -5.20 -4.70
N LEU A 99 7.26 -5.12 -5.08
CA LEU A 99 6.51 -3.88 -5.29
C LEU A 99 5.58 -3.64 -4.10
N LEU A 100 5.56 -2.39 -3.62
CA LEU A 100 4.44 -1.85 -2.87
C LEU A 100 3.46 -1.24 -3.88
N THR A 101 2.30 -1.87 -4.00
CA THR A 101 1.18 -1.44 -4.82
C THR A 101 0.16 -0.77 -3.92
N LEU A 102 -0.07 0.53 -4.11
CA LEU A 102 -1.09 1.29 -3.40
C LEU A 102 -2.28 1.50 -4.33
N GLN A 103 -3.47 1.21 -3.83
CA GLN A 103 -4.72 1.22 -4.59
C GLN A 103 -5.80 1.97 -3.82
N ILE A 104 -6.50 2.87 -4.50
CA ILE A 104 -7.62 3.61 -3.92
C ILE A 104 -8.92 2.99 -4.40
N TYR A 105 -9.69 2.46 -3.46
CA TYR A 105 -11.00 1.88 -3.71
C TYR A 105 -12.10 2.81 -3.20
N CYS A 106 -13.16 2.99 -3.99
CA CYS A 106 -14.38 3.66 -3.54
C CYS A 106 -15.57 2.70 -3.49
N GLY A 107 -16.54 2.98 -2.63
CA GLY A 107 -17.78 2.21 -2.51
C GLY A 107 -18.85 2.99 -1.77
N LYS A 108 -20.10 2.53 -1.82
CA LYS A 108 -21.19 3.17 -1.08
C LYS A 108 -20.96 3.05 0.43
N ALA A 109 -21.27 4.10 1.18
CA ALA A 109 -21.25 4.04 2.64
C ALA A 109 -22.17 2.91 3.14
N PRO A 110 -21.75 2.12 4.15
CA PRO A 110 -22.64 1.18 4.78
C PRO A 110 -23.82 1.95 5.41
N ALA A 111 -25.05 1.56 5.06
CA ALA A 111 -26.22 2.05 5.79
C ALA A 111 -26.05 1.67 7.28
N PRO A 112 -26.43 2.53 8.23
CA PRO A 112 -26.36 2.18 9.65
C PRO A 112 -27.29 0.97 9.88
N SER A 113 -26.69 -0.22 9.99
CA SER A 113 -27.40 -1.44 10.27
C SER A 113 -27.47 -1.61 11.78
N THR A 114 -28.69 -1.44 12.31
CA THR A 114 -29.03 -1.79 13.67
C THR A 114 -28.91 -3.31 13.82
N LYS A 115 -27.75 -3.81 14.27
CA LYS A 115 -27.58 -4.94 15.20
C LYS A 115 -26.13 -5.43 15.18
N ALA A 116 -25.50 -5.34 16.34
CA ALA A 116 -24.23 -5.99 16.65
C ALA A 116 -24.34 -7.51 16.44
N ASN A 117 -23.31 -8.12 15.86
CA ASN A 117 -22.86 -9.43 16.27
C ASN A 117 -21.34 -9.52 16.08
N LEU A 118 -20.67 -9.73 17.21
CA LEU A 118 -19.26 -10.06 17.31
C LEU A 118 -18.99 -11.43 16.66
N TYR A 119 -17.72 -11.62 16.29
CA TYR A 119 -17.05 -12.87 15.86
C TYR A 119 -17.19 -13.25 14.38
N SER A 120 -16.10 -13.06 13.64
CA SER A 120 -15.55 -14.12 12.78
C SER A 120 -14.09 -13.85 12.40
N HIS A 121 -13.27 -14.87 12.66
CA HIS A 121 -11.85 -15.01 12.35
C HIS A 121 -11.70 -15.75 11.00
N ASP A 122 -10.62 -15.46 10.28
CA ASP A 122 -10.05 -16.12 9.09
C ASP A 122 -10.95 -16.51 7.91
N SER A 123 -10.78 -15.76 6.80
CA SER A 123 -10.53 -16.26 5.43
C SER A 123 -10.62 -15.09 4.44
N PRO A 124 -9.94 -15.12 3.27
CA PRO A 124 -10.08 -14.11 2.22
C PRO A 124 -11.41 -14.34 1.49
N SER A 125 -12.50 -14.12 2.21
CA SER A 125 -13.85 -14.11 1.70
C SER A 125 -14.09 -12.77 1.02
N THR A 126 -14.24 -12.79 -0.29
CA THR A 126 -14.86 -11.74 -1.10
C THR A 126 -16.20 -11.39 -0.48
N ASP A 127 -16.21 -10.38 0.39
CA ASP A 127 -17.38 -9.96 1.14
C ASP A 127 -18.45 -9.44 0.14
N PRO A 128 -19.59 -10.14 -0.07
CA PRO A 128 -20.49 -9.87 -1.19
C PRO A 128 -21.46 -8.71 -0.94
N LYS A 129 -21.12 -7.74 -0.08
CA LYS A 129 -22.04 -6.65 0.32
C LYS A 129 -21.64 -5.25 -0.13
N TYR A 130 -20.49 -5.05 -0.77
CA TYR A 130 -20.05 -3.73 -1.20
C TYR A 130 -19.46 -3.80 -2.60
N LYS A 131 -20.15 -3.22 -3.58
CA LYS A 131 -19.61 -3.03 -4.93
C LYS A 131 -18.53 -1.93 -4.85
N THR A 132 -17.32 -2.30 -4.47
CA THR A 132 -16.17 -1.40 -4.44
C THR A 132 -15.52 -1.31 -5.81
N GLN A 133 -15.21 -0.11 -6.26
CA GLN A 133 -14.54 0.18 -7.53
C GLN A 133 -13.12 0.66 -7.26
N LEU A 134 -12.13 0.06 -7.94
CA LEU A 134 -10.77 0.58 -7.97
C LEU A 134 -10.74 1.84 -8.84
N LEU A 135 -10.25 2.95 -8.28
CA LEU A 135 -10.18 4.24 -8.97
C LEU A 135 -8.77 4.61 -9.37
N TYR A 136 -7.80 4.40 -8.47
CA TYR A 136 -6.43 4.83 -8.69
C TYR A 136 -5.44 3.77 -8.21
N TYR A 137 -4.27 3.72 -8.84
CA TYR A 137 -3.18 2.88 -8.38
C TYR A 137 -1.80 3.51 -8.62
N VAL A 138 -0.82 3.12 -7.82
CA VAL A 138 0.59 3.41 -8.04
C VAL A 138 1.44 2.28 -7.48
N ASN A 139 2.56 2.00 -8.14
CA ASN A 139 3.50 0.97 -7.73
C ASN A 139 4.85 1.61 -7.43
N ILE A 140 5.52 1.14 -6.37
CA ILE A 140 6.89 1.53 -6.05
C ILE A 140 7.71 0.31 -5.63
N LEU A 141 8.93 0.19 -6.14
CA LEU A 141 9.87 -0.85 -5.70
C LEU A 141 10.29 -0.62 -4.25
N LEU A 142 10.15 -1.65 -3.41
CA LEU A 142 10.58 -1.60 -2.01
C LEU A 142 12.10 -1.57 -1.87
N ILE A 143 12.81 -2.32 -2.71
CA ILE A 143 14.27 -2.33 -2.79
C ILE A 143 14.65 -1.65 -4.10
N ASP A 144 15.43 -0.57 -4.03
CA ASP A 144 15.80 0.22 -5.20
C ASP A 144 16.90 -0.43 -6.05
N HIS A 145 17.27 0.24 -7.15
CA HIS A 145 18.31 -0.24 -8.08
C HIS A 145 19.70 -0.36 -7.44
N ARG A 146 19.92 0.26 -6.28
CA ARG A 146 21.17 0.22 -5.50
C ARG A 146 21.12 -0.84 -4.42
N SER A 147 20.10 -1.71 -4.42
CA SER A 147 19.87 -2.73 -3.38
C SER A 147 19.63 -2.12 -1.99
N LEU A 148 19.10 -0.90 -1.91
CA LEU A 148 18.72 -0.27 -0.65
C LEU A 148 17.21 -0.35 -0.43
N LEU A 149 16.79 -0.68 0.79
CA LEU A 149 15.39 -0.57 1.19
C LEU A 149 14.97 0.90 1.17
N ARG A 150 13.87 1.20 0.49
CA ARG A 150 13.30 2.55 0.46
C ARG A 150 12.82 2.94 1.84
N THR A 151 13.20 4.15 2.23
CA THR A 151 12.82 4.81 3.48
C THR A 151 12.50 6.28 3.21
N GLY A 152 11.91 6.96 4.18
CA GLY A 152 11.52 8.37 4.07
C GLY A 152 10.11 8.58 3.53
N ASP A 153 9.79 9.84 3.27
CA ASP A 153 8.47 10.30 2.84
C ASP A 153 8.37 10.38 1.32
N TYR A 154 7.19 10.05 0.80
CA TYR A 154 6.91 10.04 -0.63
C TYR A 154 5.56 10.71 -0.92
N VAL A 155 5.56 11.56 -1.94
CA VAL A 155 4.34 12.00 -2.63
C VAL A 155 4.27 11.26 -3.95
N LEU A 156 3.24 10.42 -4.12
CA LEU A 156 3.10 9.54 -5.28
C LEU A 156 1.85 9.95 -6.07
N HIS A 157 2.04 10.50 -7.26
CA HIS A 157 0.94 10.72 -8.20
C HIS A 157 0.47 9.37 -8.76
N MET A 158 -0.83 9.16 -8.76
CA MET A 158 -1.44 7.86 -9.09
C MET A 158 -2.07 7.85 -10.47
N TRP A 159 -2.10 6.68 -11.09
CA TRP A 159 -2.78 6.45 -12.35
C TRP A 159 -4.27 6.21 -12.11
N LYS A 160 -5.14 6.88 -12.87
CA LYS A 160 -6.59 6.64 -12.86
C LYS A 160 -6.90 5.37 -13.65
N ILE A 161 -7.75 4.50 -13.10
CA ILE A 161 -8.35 3.39 -13.84
C ILE A 161 -9.39 3.97 -14.81
N PRO A 162 -9.31 3.67 -16.12
CA PRO A 162 -10.32 4.07 -17.08
C PRO A 162 -11.71 3.56 -16.64
N GLY A 163 -12.69 4.45 -16.60
CA GLY A 163 -14.07 4.06 -16.27
C GLY A 163 -14.63 3.13 -17.34
N LYS A 164 -15.50 2.18 -16.96
CA LYS A 164 -16.24 1.30 -17.90
C LYS A 164 -17.28 2.05 -18.77
N GLY A 165 -17.11 3.34 -19.03
CA GLY A 165 -18.10 4.15 -19.75
C GLY A 165 -17.63 5.50 -20.28
N GLU A 166 -16.33 5.81 -20.28
CA GLU A 166 -15.80 7.09 -20.82
C GLU A 166 -14.93 6.93 -22.08
N GLU A 167 -14.94 5.77 -22.75
CA GLU A 167 -14.32 5.60 -24.07
C GLU A 167 -15.30 5.07 -25.12
N GLN A 168 -16.14 5.99 -25.61
CA GLN A 168 -16.49 6.07 -27.04
C GLN A 168 -16.10 7.46 -27.54
N GLY A 169 -14.83 7.82 -27.36
CA GLY A 169 -14.20 8.93 -28.06
C GLY A 169 -13.48 8.34 -29.28
N SER A 170 -14.08 8.51 -30.45
CA SER A 170 -13.54 8.08 -31.74
C SER A 170 -12.08 8.52 -31.92
N ILE A 171 -11.18 7.55 -32.05
CA ILE A 171 -9.88 7.77 -32.66
C ILE A 171 -10.14 7.85 -34.17
N ASN A 172 -10.31 9.06 -34.70
CA ASN A 172 -10.15 9.29 -36.12
C ASN A 172 -8.67 9.65 -36.34
N ALA A 173 -7.95 8.77 -37.02
CA ALA A 173 -6.70 9.05 -37.72
C ALA A 173 -6.92 8.72 -39.19
#